data_AF-A0A3M2DZ24-F1
#
_entry.id   AF-A0A3M2DZ24-F1
#
_cell.length_a   1.000
_cell.length_b   1.000
_cell.length_c   1.000
_cell.angle_alpha   90.00
_cell.angle_beta   90.00
_cell.angle_gamma   90.00
#
_symmetry.space_group_name_H-M   'P 1'
#
loop_
_entity.id
_entity.type
_entity.pdbx_description
1 polymer ?
#
loop_
_entity_poly.entity_id
_entity_poly.type
_entity_poly.pdbx_seq_one_letter_code
_entity_poly.pdbx_strand_id
1 'polypeptide(L)'
;PIAERWPTAIGFGMAMMQSAHLQSAVDDLIAHGAKTIVLVPSGTTTDYNSLTRQWKYIFDIDDTPASYLEVPKIKAPVEFVMTEHFGAHPLITEILYEHAMAASKDPTKEMLIIVAHGPEDIADNGPDLEIISAHAERIRARGEFADVRIINLQDDAIRPIRESNVRKLRGWVKEANERGLTPIVVALAAASHGVQTHIRQDLRGLDYVFADRGLSENPKYVAWMEAAIEAALARREAAAE
;
A
#
# COMPACT_ATOMS: atom_id res chain seq x y z
N PRO A 1 16.19 -7.93 9.95
CA PRO A 1 15.67 -9.00 9.06
C PRO A 1 16.08 -8.85 7.59
N ILE A 2 15.51 -7.90 6.81
CA ILE A 2 15.84 -7.77 5.36
C ILE A 2 17.33 -7.50 5.15
N ALA A 3 17.90 -6.58 5.93
CA ALA A 3 19.32 -6.20 5.89
C ALA A 3 20.30 -7.35 6.21
N GLU A 4 19.84 -8.45 6.80
CA GLU A 4 20.67 -9.63 7.09
C GLU A 4 20.89 -10.50 5.86
N ARG A 5 19.95 -10.48 4.89
CA ARG A 5 20.06 -11.22 3.61
C ARG A 5 20.54 -10.33 2.46
N TRP A 6 20.13 -9.06 2.42
CA TRP A 6 20.49 -8.13 1.34
C TRP A 6 20.94 -6.77 1.89
N PRO A 7 22.04 -6.17 1.37
CA PRO A 7 22.35 -4.78 1.66
C PRO A 7 21.12 -3.90 1.43
N THR A 8 20.75 -3.09 2.42
CA THR A 8 19.47 -2.36 2.43
C THR A 8 19.72 -0.89 2.70
N ALA A 9 19.09 -0.03 1.90
CA ALA A 9 19.05 1.42 2.09
C ALA A 9 17.60 1.90 2.01
N ILE A 10 17.30 3.04 2.64
CA ILE A 10 15.96 3.64 2.64
C ILE A 10 15.95 4.85 1.70
N GLY A 11 15.02 4.84 0.75
CA GLY A 11 14.72 5.99 -0.10
C GLY A 11 13.40 6.64 0.31
N PHE A 12 13.40 7.95 0.58
CA PHE A 12 12.17 8.69 0.85
C PHE A 12 11.44 9.01 -0.45
N GLY A 13 10.45 8.18 -0.79
CA GLY A 13 9.71 8.24 -2.05
C GLY A 13 8.75 9.42 -2.22
N MET A 14 8.58 10.27 -1.21
CA MET A 14 7.82 11.55 -1.32
C MET A 14 8.74 12.77 -1.49
N ALA A 15 10.05 12.62 -1.32
CA ALA A 15 11.01 13.72 -1.46
C ALA A 15 11.37 13.98 -2.94
N MET A 16 10.37 13.98 -3.83
CA MET A 16 10.51 13.83 -5.29
C MET A 16 10.84 15.12 -6.03
N MET A 17 11.03 16.23 -5.31
CA MET A 17 11.48 17.49 -5.89
C MET A 17 12.98 17.47 -6.26
N GLN A 18 13.69 16.42 -5.84
CA GLN A 18 15.06 16.09 -6.22
C GLN A 18 15.24 14.58 -6.22
N SER A 19 16.32 14.09 -6.81
CA SER A 19 16.70 12.66 -6.81
C SER A 19 18.02 12.38 -6.09
N ALA A 20 18.73 13.41 -5.62
CA ALA A 20 20.06 13.27 -5.04
C ALA A 20 20.10 12.36 -3.80
N HIS A 21 19.04 12.34 -2.99
CA HIS A 21 18.94 11.44 -1.84
C HIS A 21 18.81 9.97 -2.26
N LEU A 22 18.12 9.69 -3.38
CA LEU A 22 18.01 8.34 -3.95
C LEU A 22 19.34 7.92 -4.58
N GLN A 23 20.05 8.85 -5.25
CA GLN A 23 21.40 8.58 -5.78
C GLN A 23 22.36 8.19 -4.66
N SER A 24 22.37 8.93 -3.53
CA SER A 24 23.21 8.60 -2.38
C SER A 24 22.92 7.20 -1.83
N ALA A 25 21.65 6.82 -1.73
CA ALA A 25 21.27 5.48 -1.26
C ALA A 25 21.74 4.38 -2.23
N VAL A 26 21.70 4.65 -3.53
CA VAL A 26 22.19 3.74 -4.57
C VAL A 26 23.71 3.59 -4.53
N ASP A 27 24.42 4.71 -4.39
CA ASP A 27 25.88 4.73 -4.30
C ASP A 27 26.36 3.92 -3.07
N ASP A 28 25.66 4.06 -1.93
CA ASP A 28 25.92 3.27 -0.73
C ASP A 28 25.72 1.77 -0.97
N LEU A 29 24.64 1.36 -1.63
CA LEU A 29 24.39 -0.05 -1.96
C LEU A 29 25.48 -0.63 -2.88
N ILE A 30 25.93 0.15 -3.86
CA ILE A 30 27.02 -0.25 -4.78
C ILE A 30 28.36 -0.36 -4.05
N ALA A 31 28.65 0.57 -3.14
CA ALA A 31 29.84 0.51 -2.30
C ALA A 31 29.87 -0.76 -1.42
N HIS A 32 28.71 -1.32 -1.10
CA HIS A 32 28.55 -2.60 -0.40
C HIS A 32 28.42 -3.82 -1.35
N GLY A 33 28.75 -3.65 -2.63
CA GLY A 33 28.86 -4.74 -3.60
C GLY A 33 27.55 -5.14 -4.29
N ALA A 34 26.50 -4.32 -4.21
CA ALA A 34 25.27 -4.56 -4.95
C ALA A 34 25.54 -4.55 -6.47
N LYS A 35 25.05 -5.59 -7.17
CA LYS A 35 25.12 -5.74 -8.64
C LYS A 35 23.78 -5.54 -9.33
N THR A 36 22.72 -5.68 -8.56
CA THR A 36 21.32 -5.39 -8.93
C THR A 36 20.68 -4.75 -7.70
N ILE A 37 19.87 -3.72 -7.92
CA ILE A 37 19.15 -3.05 -6.84
C ILE A 37 17.66 -3.33 -7.02
N VAL A 38 17.05 -3.95 -6.01
CA VAL A 38 15.62 -4.23 -5.98
C VAL A 38 14.91 -3.11 -5.22
N LEU A 39 13.99 -2.43 -5.90
CA LEU A 39 13.16 -1.36 -5.35
C LEU A 39 11.87 -1.98 -4.81
N VAL A 40 11.61 -1.81 -3.51
CA VAL A 40 10.40 -2.31 -2.84
C VAL A 40 9.49 -1.13 -2.51
N PRO A 41 8.39 -0.91 -3.26
CA PRO A 41 7.47 0.18 -2.97
C PRO A 41 6.64 -0.11 -1.71
N SER A 42 6.98 0.52 -0.60
CA SER A 42 6.30 0.32 0.69
C SER A 42 5.22 1.37 1.01
N GLY A 43 4.90 2.26 0.07
CA GLY A 43 3.99 3.40 0.26
C GLY A 43 2.75 3.40 -0.62
N THR A 44 2.67 2.51 -1.61
CA THR A 44 1.58 2.47 -2.60
C THR A 44 0.97 1.08 -2.69
N THR A 45 -0.35 1.02 -2.89
CA THR A 45 -1.08 -0.25 -2.89
C THR A 45 -0.93 -1.02 -4.19
N THR A 46 -1.01 -0.34 -5.34
CA THR A 46 -0.82 -0.92 -6.67
C THR A 46 0.11 -0.06 -7.53
N ASP A 47 0.37 -0.51 -8.76
CA ASP A 47 1.15 0.23 -9.76
C ASP A 47 0.36 1.38 -10.42
N TYR A 48 -0.98 1.39 -10.28
CA TYR A 48 -1.86 2.50 -10.66
C TYR A 48 -1.70 3.68 -9.70
N ASN A 49 -0.54 4.33 -9.76
CA ASN A 49 -0.20 5.45 -8.89
C ASN A 49 0.87 6.36 -9.54
N SER A 50 0.71 7.67 -9.41
CA SER A 50 1.65 8.67 -9.94
C SER A 50 3.03 8.63 -9.27
N LEU A 51 3.12 8.25 -7.99
CA LEU A 51 4.42 8.03 -7.32
C LEU A 51 5.18 6.85 -7.94
N THR A 52 4.48 5.75 -8.22
CA THR A 52 5.08 4.58 -8.88
C THR A 52 5.67 4.98 -10.24
N ARG A 53 4.90 5.72 -11.05
CA ARG A 53 5.37 6.24 -12.34
C ARG A 53 6.58 7.19 -12.18
N GLN A 54 6.56 8.05 -11.17
CA GLN A 54 7.69 8.94 -10.89
C GLN A 54 8.95 8.17 -10.45
N TRP A 55 8.81 7.12 -9.64
CA TRP A 55 9.94 6.26 -9.27
C TRP A 55 10.51 5.54 -10.48
N LYS A 56 9.66 4.98 -11.34
CA LYS A 56 10.09 4.37 -12.61
C LYS A 56 10.87 5.35 -13.49
N TYR A 57 10.38 6.58 -13.64
CA TYR A 57 11.08 7.65 -14.35
C TYR A 57 12.46 7.94 -13.73
N ILE A 58 12.55 8.12 -12.41
CA ILE A 58 13.81 8.46 -11.72
C ILE A 58 14.83 7.34 -11.83
N PHE A 59 14.41 6.09 -11.71
CA PHE A 59 15.30 4.93 -11.79
C PHE A 59 15.50 4.41 -13.22
N ASP A 60 14.93 5.07 -14.23
CA ASP A 60 15.06 4.72 -15.64
C ASP A 60 14.67 3.25 -15.94
N ILE A 61 13.61 2.77 -15.28
CA ILE A 61 13.18 1.36 -15.36
C ILE A 61 12.47 1.06 -16.70
N ASP A 62 11.72 2.03 -17.20
CA ASP A 62 10.99 1.96 -18.47
C ASP A 62 10.84 3.38 -19.06
N ASP A 63 10.22 3.49 -20.24
CA ASP A 63 10.00 4.78 -20.93
C ASP A 63 8.88 5.64 -20.27
N THR A 64 8.50 5.38 -19.01
CA THR A 64 7.48 6.15 -18.31
C THR A 64 7.94 7.60 -18.12
N PRO A 65 7.16 8.61 -18.55
CA PRO A 65 7.49 10.01 -18.32
C PRO A 65 7.33 10.39 -16.85
N ALA A 66 7.98 11.48 -16.44
CA ALA A 66 7.80 12.05 -15.11
C ALA A 66 6.32 12.40 -14.88
N SER A 67 5.77 11.98 -13.73
CA SER A 67 4.41 12.36 -13.32
C SER A 67 4.39 13.69 -12.54
N TYR A 68 5.54 14.10 -12.00
CA TYR A 68 5.71 15.35 -11.27
C TYR A 68 6.80 16.22 -11.93
N LEU A 69 7.87 16.55 -11.20
CA LEU A 69 9.00 17.27 -11.73
C LEU A 69 9.95 16.33 -12.47
N GLU A 70 10.45 16.80 -13.61
CA GLU A 70 11.65 16.23 -14.24
C GLU A 70 12.86 16.52 -13.35
N VAL A 71 13.43 15.46 -12.81
CA VAL A 71 14.63 15.49 -11.96
C VAL A 71 15.70 14.59 -12.59
N PRO A 72 16.98 14.77 -12.26
CA PRO A 72 18.02 13.90 -12.79
C PRO A 72 17.71 12.43 -12.51
N LYS A 73 17.72 11.59 -13.56
CA LYS A 73 17.63 10.14 -13.38
C LYS A 73 18.85 9.62 -12.61
N ILE A 74 18.65 8.56 -11.86
CA ILE A 74 19.72 7.86 -11.15
C ILE A 74 20.72 7.29 -12.16
N LYS A 75 22.00 7.51 -11.90
CA LYS A 75 23.09 6.99 -12.72
C LYS A 75 23.82 5.92 -11.94
N ALA A 76 23.75 4.69 -12.40
CA ALA A 76 24.46 3.59 -11.79
C ALA A 76 24.80 2.50 -12.82
N PRO A 77 25.96 1.82 -12.70
CA PRO A 77 26.32 0.70 -13.55
C PRO A 77 25.66 -0.62 -13.09
N VAL A 78 24.43 -0.55 -12.57
CA VAL A 78 23.66 -1.70 -12.06
C VAL A 78 22.24 -1.64 -12.59
N GLU A 79 21.62 -2.81 -12.68
CA GLU A 79 20.20 -2.92 -13.05
C GLU A 79 19.30 -2.56 -11.87
N PHE A 80 18.18 -1.90 -12.15
CA PHE A 80 17.11 -1.65 -11.20
C PHE A 80 15.91 -2.56 -11.51
N VAL A 81 15.41 -3.24 -10.49
CA VAL A 81 14.21 -4.08 -10.60
C VAL A 81 13.20 -3.63 -9.56
N MET A 82 11.98 -3.28 -9.97
CA MET A 82 10.91 -2.96 -9.03
C MET A 82 10.11 -4.22 -8.69
N THR A 83 9.83 -4.42 -7.40
CA THR A 83 8.90 -5.48 -6.98
C THR A 83 7.47 -5.14 -7.36
N GLU A 84 6.56 -6.09 -7.17
CA GLU A 84 5.15 -5.73 -7.05
C GLU A 84 4.91 -4.89 -5.79
N HIS A 85 3.81 -4.14 -5.79
CA HIS A 85 3.28 -3.40 -4.65
C HIS A 85 2.59 -4.36 -3.66
N PHE A 86 1.84 -3.84 -2.67
CA PHE A 86 1.00 -4.69 -1.81
C PHE A 86 0.05 -5.55 -2.64
N GLY A 87 -0.53 -4.95 -3.68
CA GLY A 87 -1.41 -5.57 -4.65
C GLY A 87 -2.53 -6.36 -3.97
N ALA A 88 -2.84 -7.52 -4.53
CA ALA A 88 -3.73 -8.50 -3.94
C ALA A 88 -2.95 -9.61 -3.21
N HIS A 89 -1.79 -9.32 -2.62
CA HIS A 89 -0.94 -10.38 -2.08
C HIS A 89 -1.60 -11.12 -0.88
N PRO A 90 -1.56 -12.47 -0.81
CA PRO A 90 -2.18 -13.23 0.28
C PRO A 90 -1.67 -12.83 1.67
N LEU A 91 -0.35 -12.65 1.85
CA LEU A 91 0.21 -12.20 3.14
C LEU A 91 -0.33 -10.84 3.58
N ILE A 92 -0.58 -9.90 2.66
CA ILE A 92 -1.22 -8.61 2.99
C ILE A 92 -2.67 -8.84 3.46
N THR A 93 -3.39 -9.76 2.80
CA THR A 93 -4.74 -10.17 3.24
C THR A 93 -4.72 -10.71 4.67
N GLU A 94 -3.76 -11.58 5.01
CA GLU A 94 -3.61 -12.12 6.36
C GLU A 94 -3.33 -11.03 7.39
N ILE A 95 -2.49 -10.05 7.06
CA ILE A 95 -2.18 -8.94 7.97
C ILE A 95 -3.45 -8.12 8.26
N LEU A 96 -4.21 -7.75 7.21
CA LEU A 96 -5.46 -7.01 7.36
C LEU A 96 -6.47 -7.78 8.22
N TYR A 97 -6.58 -9.09 7.98
CA TYR A 97 -7.44 -9.98 8.76
C TYR A 97 -7.01 -10.05 10.23
N GLU A 98 -5.73 -10.25 10.51
CA GLU A 98 -5.22 -10.34 11.89
C GLU A 98 -5.39 -9.03 12.65
N HIS A 99 -5.19 -7.89 12.00
CA HIS A 99 -5.46 -6.58 12.59
C HIS A 99 -6.94 -6.39 12.89
N ALA A 100 -7.84 -6.81 11.97
CA ALA A 100 -9.28 -6.80 12.21
C ALA A 100 -9.67 -7.68 13.40
N MET A 101 -9.17 -8.92 13.44
CA MET A 101 -9.49 -9.89 14.49
C MET A 101 -8.93 -9.49 15.85
N ALA A 102 -7.76 -8.84 15.90
CA ALA A 102 -7.22 -8.31 17.15
C ALA A 102 -8.09 -7.18 17.73
N ALA A 103 -8.79 -6.43 16.87
CA ALA A 103 -9.74 -5.39 17.27
C ALA A 103 -11.17 -5.92 17.52
N SER A 104 -11.48 -7.12 17.02
CA SER A 104 -12.78 -7.78 17.07
C SER A 104 -13.14 -8.30 18.46
N LYS A 105 -14.44 -8.29 18.78
CA LYS A 105 -15.00 -8.97 19.95
C LYS A 105 -15.96 -10.10 19.56
N ASP A 106 -16.78 -9.87 18.53
CA ASP A 106 -17.70 -10.85 17.96
C ASP A 106 -17.83 -10.59 16.44
N PRO A 107 -17.00 -11.24 15.59
CA PRO A 107 -16.95 -10.92 14.17
C PRO A 107 -18.29 -11.16 13.47
N THR A 108 -19.11 -12.08 13.99
CA THR A 108 -20.46 -12.38 13.45
C THR A 108 -21.45 -11.21 13.61
N LYS A 109 -21.13 -10.24 14.45
CA LYS A 109 -21.89 -8.99 14.66
C LYS A 109 -21.12 -7.75 14.20
N GLU A 110 -20.06 -7.93 13.42
CA GLU A 110 -19.17 -6.85 12.99
C GLU A 110 -19.09 -6.76 11.47
N MET A 111 -19.05 -5.53 10.95
CA MET A 111 -18.75 -5.26 9.54
C MET A 111 -17.30 -4.79 9.45
N LEU A 112 -16.47 -5.50 8.67
CA LEU A 112 -15.11 -5.06 8.37
C LEU A 112 -15.12 -4.08 7.19
N ILE A 113 -14.50 -2.92 7.36
CA ILE A 113 -14.28 -1.92 6.34
C ILE A 113 -12.77 -1.70 6.18
N ILE A 114 -12.23 -2.13 5.05
CA ILE A 114 -10.83 -1.92 4.67
C ILE A 114 -10.75 -0.58 3.94
N VAL A 115 -9.84 0.30 4.37
CA VAL A 115 -9.67 1.62 3.77
C VAL A 115 -8.24 1.79 3.28
N ALA A 116 -8.09 1.94 1.97
CA ALA A 116 -6.81 2.25 1.33
C ALA A 116 -6.69 3.76 1.03
N HIS A 117 -5.46 4.24 0.87
CA HIS A 117 -5.22 5.62 0.43
C HIS A 117 -5.83 5.87 -0.95
N GLY A 118 -5.57 4.97 -1.90
CA GLY A 118 -5.99 5.07 -3.29
C GLY A 118 -5.22 6.12 -4.10
N PRO A 119 -5.22 6.02 -5.43
CA PRO A 119 -4.58 7.01 -6.29
C PRO A 119 -5.39 8.32 -6.38
N GLU A 120 -4.69 9.40 -6.74
CA GLU A 120 -5.29 10.74 -6.89
C GLU A 120 -6.27 10.81 -8.08
N ASP A 121 -5.97 10.10 -9.17
CA ASP A 121 -6.75 10.12 -10.41
C ASP A 121 -7.88 9.07 -10.37
N ILE A 122 -9.03 9.44 -10.92
CA ILE A 122 -10.17 8.54 -11.16
C ILE A 122 -9.76 7.40 -12.11
N ALA A 123 -8.95 7.69 -13.13
CA ALA A 123 -8.53 6.71 -14.11
C ALA A 123 -7.71 5.56 -13.49
N ASP A 124 -6.88 5.87 -12.51
CA ASP A 124 -6.10 4.89 -11.75
C ASP A 124 -6.94 4.20 -10.67
N ASN A 125 -7.93 4.89 -10.10
CA ASN A 125 -8.69 4.39 -8.96
C ASN A 125 -9.56 3.16 -9.27
N GLY A 126 -10.13 3.08 -10.49
CA GLY A 126 -10.92 1.91 -10.90
C GLY A 126 -10.09 0.61 -10.88
N PRO A 127 -9.00 0.55 -11.67
CA PRO A 127 -8.10 -0.61 -11.68
C PRO A 127 -7.45 -0.91 -10.32
N ASP A 128 -7.04 0.13 -9.56
CA ASP A 128 -6.52 -0.07 -8.20
C ASP A 128 -7.55 -0.77 -7.31
N LEU A 129 -8.80 -0.29 -7.29
CA LEU A 129 -9.91 -0.91 -6.55
C LEU A 129 -10.18 -2.34 -6.99
N GLU A 130 -10.11 -2.63 -8.30
CA GLU A 130 -10.32 -3.98 -8.83
C GLU A 130 -9.31 -4.98 -8.24
N ILE A 131 -8.03 -4.60 -8.20
CA ILE A 131 -6.97 -5.44 -7.63
C ILE A 131 -7.20 -5.65 -6.12
N ILE A 132 -7.37 -4.56 -5.36
CA ILE A 132 -7.38 -4.63 -3.90
C ILE A 132 -8.69 -5.23 -3.36
N SER A 133 -9.75 -5.25 -4.17
CA SER A 133 -11.02 -5.93 -3.86
C SER A 133 -10.84 -7.40 -3.52
N ALA A 134 -9.80 -8.05 -4.06
CA ALA A 134 -9.45 -9.42 -3.69
C ALA A 134 -9.21 -9.61 -2.18
N HIS A 135 -8.77 -8.60 -1.44
CA HIS A 135 -8.64 -8.68 0.01
C HIS A 135 -10.00 -8.83 0.70
N ALA A 136 -10.97 -7.98 0.34
CA ALA A 136 -12.31 -8.04 0.89
C ALA A 136 -12.99 -9.36 0.51
N GLU A 137 -12.84 -9.82 -0.74
CA GLU A 137 -13.40 -11.11 -1.18
C GLU A 137 -12.83 -12.30 -0.41
N ARG A 138 -11.51 -12.37 -0.23
CA ARG A 138 -10.87 -13.47 0.51
C ARG A 138 -11.24 -13.47 1.99
N ILE A 139 -11.34 -12.31 2.61
CA ILE A 139 -11.77 -12.23 4.03
C ILE A 139 -13.26 -12.58 4.14
N ARG A 140 -14.10 -12.11 3.22
CA ARG A 140 -15.53 -12.47 3.19
C ARG A 140 -15.74 -13.96 2.99
N ALA A 141 -14.93 -14.61 2.16
CA ALA A 141 -14.98 -16.05 1.92
C ALA A 141 -14.70 -16.90 3.17
N ARG A 142 -14.11 -16.32 4.23
CA ARG A 142 -13.95 -16.99 5.53
C ARG A 142 -15.27 -17.14 6.28
N GLY A 143 -16.25 -16.28 6.00
CA GLY A 143 -17.58 -16.33 6.63
C GLY A 143 -17.62 -15.92 8.10
N GLU A 144 -16.60 -15.22 8.60
CA GLU A 144 -16.48 -14.85 10.03
C GLU A 144 -17.10 -13.48 10.33
N PHE A 145 -16.91 -12.50 9.45
CA PHE A 145 -17.51 -11.16 9.56
C PHE A 145 -18.91 -11.12 8.95
N ALA A 146 -19.80 -10.29 9.51
CA ALA A 146 -21.15 -10.11 8.99
C ALA A 146 -21.19 -9.48 7.59
N ASP A 147 -20.20 -8.63 7.28
CA ASP A 147 -19.97 -8.07 5.95
C ASP A 147 -18.50 -7.59 5.87
N VAL A 148 -17.93 -7.54 4.66
CA VAL A 148 -16.58 -7.06 4.40
C VAL A 148 -16.59 -6.18 3.17
N ARG A 149 -16.17 -4.92 3.33
CA ARG A 149 -16.10 -3.92 2.26
C ARG A 149 -14.72 -3.30 2.17
N ILE A 150 -14.37 -2.80 1.00
CA ILE A 150 -13.14 -2.05 0.77
C ILE A 150 -13.41 -0.77 -0.02
N ILE A 151 -12.66 0.29 0.29
CA ILE A 151 -12.75 1.57 -0.39
C ILE A 151 -11.39 2.26 -0.43
N ASN A 152 -11.18 3.05 -1.48
CA ASN A 152 -10.14 4.04 -1.56
C ASN A 152 -10.66 5.38 -1.05
N LEU A 153 -9.94 5.99 -0.12
CA LEU A 153 -10.24 7.34 0.33
C LEU A 153 -9.95 8.37 -0.78
N GLN A 154 -8.96 8.06 -1.62
CA GLN A 154 -8.32 8.93 -2.62
C GLN A 154 -7.87 10.24 -1.97
N ASP A 155 -6.95 10.12 -1.02
CA ASP A 155 -6.63 11.18 -0.06
C ASP A 155 -6.17 12.49 -0.74
N ASP A 156 -5.42 12.34 -1.83
CA ASP A 156 -4.84 13.44 -2.61
C ASP A 156 -5.71 13.86 -3.81
N ALA A 157 -6.88 13.25 -4.02
CA ALA A 157 -7.75 13.61 -5.12
C ALA A 157 -8.37 15.01 -4.93
N ILE A 158 -8.87 15.58 -6.04
CA ILE A 158 -9.61 16.84 -5.97
C ILE A 158 -10.78 16.75 -4.97
N ARG A 159 -11.00 17.85 -4.25
CA ARG A 159 -11.92 17.93 -3.12
C ARG A 159 -13.29 17.25 -3.33
N PRO A 160 -14.00 17.43 -4.47
CA PRO A 160 -15.30 16.77 -4.66
C PRO A 160 -15.23 15.23 -4.64
N ILE A 161 -14.16 14.64 -5.17
CA ILE A 161 -13.95 13.18 -5.22
C ILE A 161 -13.68 12.67 -3.80
N ARG A 162 -12.68 13.26 -3.13
CA ARG A 162 -12.30 12.94 -1.76
C ARG A 162 -13.49 13.05 -0.79
N GLU A 163 -14.26 14.14 -0.87
CA GLU A 163 -15.47 14.31 -0.05
C GLU A 163 -16.56 13.28 -0.37
N SER A 164 -16.69 12.84 -1.63
CA SER A 164 -17.63 11.78 -2.01
C SER A 164 -17.26 10.44 -1.38
N ASN A 165 -15.97 10.07 -1.42
CA ASN A 165 -15.47 8.85 -0.80
C ASN A 165 -15.63 8.87 0.72
N VAL A 166 -15.38 10.01 1.38
CA VAL A 166 -15.66 10.19 2.82
C VAL A 166 -17.14 10.03 3.12
N ARG A 167 -18.03 10.64 2.33
CA ARG A 167 -19.49 10.47 2.52
C ARG A 167 -19.90 9.00 2.40
N LYS A 168 -19.34 8.29 1.42
CA LYS A 168 -19.60 6.86 1.22
C LYS A 168 -19.11 6.02 2.41
N LEU A 169 -17.87 6.24 2.85
CA LEU A 169 -17.29 5.56 4.01
C LEU A 169 -18.11 5.82 5.30
N ARG A 170 -18.45 7.08 5.58
CA ARG A 170 -19.33 7.45 6.71
C ARG A 170 -20.72 6.82 6.58
N GLY A 171 -21.23 6.70 5.36
CA GLY A 171 -22.50 6.02 5.07
C GLY A 171 -22.46 4.54 5.46
N TRP A 172 -21.39 3.83 5.11
CA TRP A 172 -21.22 2.41 5.48
C TRP A 172 -21.13 2.20 6.99
N VAL A 173 -20.41 3.07 7.71
CA VAL A 173 -20.33 3.02 9.18
C VAL A 173 -21.72 3.16 9.79
N LYS A 174 -22.50 4.17 9.36
CA LYS A 174 -23.86 4.38 9.84
C LYS A 174 -24.81 3.23 9.49
N GLU A 175 -24.76 2.74 8.25
CA GLU A 175 -25.55 1.59 7.78
C GLU A 175 -25.29 0.36 8.66
N ALA A 176 -24.02 0.08 8.97
CA ALA A 176 -23.67 -1.02 9.87
C ALA A 176 -24.25 -0.82 11.27
N ASN A 177 -24.12 0.38 11.87
CA ASN A 177 -24.72 0.66 13.18
C ASN A 177 -26.25 0.52 13.15
N GLU A 178 -26.93 1.00 12.11
CA GLU A 178 -28.39 0.89 11.92
C GLU A 178 -28.86 -0.57 11.80
N ARG A 179 -28.02 -1.44 11.25
CA ARG A 179 -28.22 -2.90 11.21
C ARG A 179 -27.90 -3.61 12.52
N GLY A 180 -27.50 -2.88 13.56
CA GLY A 180 -27.06 -3.45 14.85
C GLY A 180 -25.68 -4.10 14.79
N LEU A 181 -24.87 -3.79 13.78
CA LEU A 181 -23.49 -4.27 13.63
C LEU A 181 -22.50 -3.25 14.20
N THR A 182 -21.33 -3.75 14.62
CA THR A 182 -20.19 -2.90 14.99
C THR A 182 -19.23 -2.77 13.79
N PRO A 183 -18.99 -1.57 13.25
CA PRO A 183 -18.01 -1.36 12.18
C PRO A 183 -16.59 -1.50 12.74
N ILE A 184 -15.77 -2.33 12.10
CA ILE A 184 -14.32 -2.39 12.31
C ILE A 184 -13.64 -1.78 11.10
N VAL A 185 -12.80 -0.78 11.31
CA VAL A 185 -12.06 -0.10 10.25
C VAL A 185 -10.59 -0.50 10.33
N VAL A 186 -10.03 -0.99 9.21
CA VAL A 186 -8.62 -1.35 9.07
C VAL A 186 -8.03 -0.60 7.88
N ALA A 187 -6.86 0.00 8.04
CA ALA A 187 -6.19 0.67 6.93
C ALA A 187 -5.27 -0.28 6.14
N LEU A 188 -5.38 -0.28 4.81
CA LEU A 188 -4.41 -0.87 3.91
C LEU A 188 -3.25 0.13 3.70
N ALA A 189 -2.39 0.24 4.70
CA ALA A 189 -1.26 1.17 4.73
C ALA A 189 -0.10 0.62 5.57
N ALA A 190 1.14 0.86 5.14
CA ALA A 190 2.32 0.34 5.84
C ALA A 190 2.47 0.84 7.28
N ALA A 191 2.22 2.12 7.53
CA ALA A 191 2.39 2.77 8.83
C ALA A 191 1.05 3.03 9.54
N SER A 192 1.09 3.12 10.87
CA SER A 192 -0.05 3.47 11.75
C SER A 192 -0.33 4.98 11.85
N HIS A 193 0.39 5.79 11.07
CA HIS A 193 0.24 7.24 11.00
C HIS A 193 0.03 7.73 9.56
N GLY A 194 -0.34 9.00 9.37
CA GLY A 194 -0.72 9.54 8.07
C GLY A 194 -2.16 9.17 7.72
N VAL A 195 -2.35 8.22 6.80
CA VAL A 195 -3.67 7.77 6.31
C VAL A 195 -4.61 7.39 7.45
N GLN A 196 -4.13 6.63 8.44
CA GLN A 196 -4.94 6.26 9.60
C GLN A 196 -5.41 7.46 10.42
N THR A 197 -4.62 8.53 10.49
CA THR A 197 -5.02 9.78 11.15
C THR A 197 -6.14 10.46 10.37
N HIS A 198 -6.02 10.54 9.04
CA HIS A 198 -7.06 11.13 8.20
C HIS A 198 -8.37 10.34 8.26
N ILE A 199 -8.32 9.00 8.20
CA ILE A 199 -9.51 8.16 8.35
C ILE A 199 -10.21 8.43 9.70
N ARG A 200 -9.45 8.49 10.81
CA ARG A 200 -10.03 8.77 12.13
C ARG A 200 -10.66 10.17 12.21
N GLN A 201 -10.05 11.16 11.56
CA GLN A 201 -10.61 12.52 11.47
C GLN A 201 -11.92 12.52 10.66
N ASP A 202 -11.92 11.86 9.50
CA ASP A 202 -13.07 11.74 8.61
C ASP A 202 -14.23 10.98 9.26
N LEU A 203 -13.95 10.03 10.16
CA LEU A 203 -14.93 9.24 10.89
C LEU A 203 -15.30 9.80 12.28
N ARG A 204 -14.79 10.99 12.64
CA ARG A 204 -15.09 11.60 13.93
C ARG A 204 -16.61 11.71 14.15
N GLY A 205 -17.03 11.36 15.36
CA GLY A 205 -18.43 11.41 15.81
C GLY A 205 -19.29 10.23 15.35
N LEU A 206 -18.70 9.17 14.78
CA LEU A 206 -19.38 7.91 14.48
C LEU A 206 -18.93 6.81 15.46
N ASP A 207 -19.74 5.76 15.58
CA ASP A 207 -19.47 4.61 16.44
C ASP A 207 -18.82 3.48 15.64
N TYR A 208 -17.54 3.24 15.88
CA TYR A 208 -16.73 2.23 15.21
C TYR A 208 -15.52 1.83 16.05
N VAL A 209 -14.94 0.68 15.75
CA VAL A 209 -13.64 0.25 16.26
C VAL A 209 -12.59 0.45 15.16
N PHE A 210 -11.43 0.98 15.51
CA PHE A 210 -10.33 1.16 14.57
C PHE A 210 -9.17 0.23 14.93
N ALA A 211 -8.73 -0.59 13.98
CA ALA A 211 -7.49 -1.35 14.13
C ALA A 211 -6.31 -0.43 13.84
N ASP A 212 -5.58 -0.05 14.89
CA ASP A 212 -4.62 1.06 14.91
C ASP A 212 -3.19 0.68 14.50
N ARG A 213 -2.98 -0.55 14.02
CA ARG A 213 -1.69 -1.05 13.55
C ARG A 213 -1.54 -0.87 12.05
N GLY A 214 -0.36 -0.44 11.61
CA GLY A 214 0.04 -0.46 10.20
C GLY A 214 0.41 -1.88 9.75
N LEU A 215 0.51 -2.12 8.45
CA LEU A 215 0.96 -3.43 7.93
C LEU A 215 2.34 -3.81 8.47
N SER A 216 3.25 -2.83 8.60
CA SER A 216 4.64 -3.04 9.04
C SER A 216 4.79 -3.51 10.48
N GLU A 217 3.73 -3.39 11.29
CA GLU A 217 3.69 -3.86 12.67
C GLU A 217 3.30 -5.34 12.79
N ASN A 218 3.06 -6.02 11.66
CA ASN A 218 2.83 -7.45 11.61
C ASN A 218 4.08 -8.19 11.07
N PRO A 219 4.55 -9.28 11.70
CA PRO A 219 5.71 -10.03 11.22
C PRO A 219 5.60 -10.53 9.76
N LYS A 220 4.38 -10.79 9.26
CA LYS A 220 4.14 -11.19 7.86
C LYS A 220 4.50 -10.11 6.86
N TYR A 221 4.67 -8.85 7.29
CA TYR A 221 5.11 -7.78 6.41
C TYR A 221 6.54 -8.00 5.91
N VAL A 222 7.43 -8.50 6.77
CA VAL A 222 8.78 -8.91 6.37
C VAL A 222 8.71 -10.09 5.40
N ALA A 223 7.87 -11.09 5.68
CA ALA A 223 7.68 -12.22 4.78
C ALA A 223 7.12 -11.80 3.41
N TRP A 224 6.23 -10.80 3.37
CA TRP A 224 5.75 -10.22 2.11
C TRP A 224 6.88 -9.54 1.35
N MET A 225 7.71 -8.72 2.00
CA MET A 225 8.86 -8.09 1.35
C MET A 225 9.84 -9.13 0.79
N GLU A 226 10.15 -10.18 1.55
CA GLU A 226 11.02 -11.27 1.07
C GLU A 226 10.42 -11.96 -0.16
N ALA A 227 9.13 -12.32 -0.12
CA ALA A 227 8.45 -12.93 -1.26
C ALA A 227 8.43 -12.02 -2.50
N ALA A 228 8.18 -10.73 -2.31
CA ALA A 228 8.17 -9.74 -3.39
C ALA A 228 9.56 -9.55 -4.02
N ILE A 229 10.62 -9.52 -3.21
CA ILE A 229 12.02 -9.46 -3.66
C ILE A 229 12.39 -10.72 -4.43
N GLU A 230 12.12 -11.90 -3.88
CA GLU A 230 12.44 -13.18 -4.51
C GLU A 230 11.71 -13.34 -5.84
N ALA A 231 10.42 -12.98 -5.91
CA ALA A 231 9.66 -12.99 -7.16
C ALA A 231 10.23 -12.02 -8.21
N ALA A 232 10.66 -10.83 -7.81
CA ALA A 232 11.27 -9.85 -8.72
C ALA A 232 12.60 -10.36 -9.29
N LEU A 233 13.45 -10.98 -8.46
CA LEU A 233 14.71 -11.57 -8.89
C LEU A 233 14.49 -12.75 -9.85
N ALA A 234 13.52 -13.62 -9.56
CA ALA A 234 13.18 -14.75 -10.41
C ALA A 234 12.64 -14.30 -11.79
N ARG A 235 11.80 -13.27 -11.84
CA ARG A 235 11.32 -12.68 -13.11
C ARG A 235 12.46 -12.12 -13.95
N ARG A 236 13.41 -11.43 -13.32
CA ARG A 236 14.60 -10.91 -14.01
C ARG A 236 15.43 -12.05 -14.59
N GLU A 237 15.68 -13.11 -13.82
CA GLU A 237 16.42 -14.28 -14.29
C GLU A 237 15.75 -14.94 -15.50
N ALA A 238 14.43 -15.13 -15.45
CA ALA A 238 13.67 -15.69 -16.57
C ALA A 238 13.65 -14.79 -17.82
N ALA A 239 13.82 -13.46 -17.67
CA ALA A 239 13.90 -12.54 -18.80
C ALA A 239 15.31 -12.45 -19.42
N ALA A 240 16.33 -12.96 -18.72
CA ALA A 240 17.71 -12.99 -19.19
C ALA A 240 18.07 -14.28 -19.94
N GLU A 241 17.20 -15.31 -19.90
CA GLU A 241 17.28 -16.56 -20.66
C GLU A 241 16.64 -16.43 -22.05
#